data_AF-A0A1G8YLU6-F1
#
_entry.id   AF-A0A1G8YLU6-F1
#
_cell.length_a   1.000
_cell.length_b   1.000
_cell.length_c   1.000
_cell.angle_alpha   90.00
_cell.angle_beta   90.00
_cell.angle_gamma   90.00
#
_symmetry.space_group_name_H-M   'P 1'
#
loop_
_entity.id
_entity.type
_entity.pdbx_description
1 polymer ?
#
loop_
_entity_poly.entity_id
_entity_poly.type
_entity_poly.pdbx_seq_one_letter_code
_entity_poly.pdbx_strand_id
1 'polypeptide(L)'
;MTPAADSKPATDTRSELRLRITGRELPGRSCGPFREVQVAVQRGREPEHPVPGDAAEAVWEFAVTVVQLPDGTVDFRGPHVQGRRGERFFYLTWGECPQGGAFTMFRRAKLYFADLPASLVAAGAAHGELGLTDADGLPLCAAVRPPKVRWS
;
A
#
# COMPACT_ATOMS: atom_id res chain seq x y z
N MET A 1 45.96 22.29 -20.98
CA MET A 1 44.77 22.70 -20.21
C MET A 1 43.58 22.00 -20.87
N THR A 2 43.24 20.81 -20.39
CA THR A 2 42.15 19.99 -20.94
C THR A 2 40.85 20.51 -20.35
N PRO A 3 39.80 20.82 -21.14
CA PRO A 3 38.53 21.19 -20.55
C PRO A 3 37.94 19.96 -19.87
N ALA A 4 37.59 20.12 -18.60
CA ALA A 4 36.83 19.13 -17.86
C ALA A 4 35.48 18.93 -18.55
N ALA A 5 35.14 17.67 -18.85
CA ALA A 5 33.83 17.32 -19.35
C ALA A 5 32.79 17.67 -18.26
N ASP A 6 31.93 18.64 -18.57
CA ASP A 6 30.69 18.87 -17.83
C ASP A 6 29.84 17.60 -17.90
N SER A 7 29.96 16.75 -16.88
CA SER A 7 29.05 15.63 -16.69
C SER A 7 27.72 16.20 -16.23
N LYS A 8 26.79 16.33 -17.17
CA LYS A 8 25.38 16.62 -16.90
C LYS A 8 24.89 15.65 -15.81
N PRO A 9 24.29 16.11 -14.71
CA PRO A 9 23.83 15.21 -13.66
C PRO A 9 22.79 14.25 -14.25
N ALA A 10 23.01 12.95 -14.05
CA ALA A 10 22.08 11.91 -14.45
C ALA A 10 20.71 12.21 -13.82
N THR A 11 19.72 12.47 -14.68
CA THR A 11 18.38 12.89 -14.28
C THR A 11 17.56 11.66 -13.89
N ASP A 12 16.79 11.74 -12.81
CA ASP A 12 15.87 10.67 -12.42
C ASP A 12 14.74 10.52 -13.45
N THR A 13 14.50 9.30 -13.93
CA THR A 13 13.36 9.04 -14.82
C THR A 13 12.13 8.70 -13.98
N ARG A 14 10.98 9.25 -14.34
CA ARG A 14 9.73 9.06 -13.60
C ARG A 14 8.68 8.39 -14.47
N SER A 15 8.03 7.38 -13.91
CA SER A 15 6.86 6.74 -14.51
C SER A 15 5.77 6.59 -13.45
N GLU A 16 4.57 6.24 -13.90
CA GLU A 16 3.43 5.94 -13.03
C GLU A 16 3.29 4.43 -12.86
N LEU A 17 2.96 3.99 -11.66
CA LEU A 17 2.50 2.65 -11.34
C LEU A 17 1.08 2.73 -10.77
N ARG A 18 0.12 2.12 -11.46
CA ARG A 18 -1.24 1.95 -10.97
C ARG A 18 -1.35 0.67 -10.15
N LEU A 19 -1.90 0.78 -8.95
CA LEU A 19 -2.12 -0.33 -8.04
C LEU A 19 -3.60 -0.56 -7.86
N ARG A 20 -4.01 -1.82 -8.03
CA ARG A 20 -5.30 -2.32 -7.59
C ARG A 20 -5.06 -3.26 -6.42
N ILE A 21 -5.78 -3.11 -5.32
CA ILE A 21 -5.70 -4.01 -4.17
C ILE A 21 -7.08 -4.62 -3.95
N THR A 22 -7.14 -5.94 -3.89
CA THR A 22 -8.38 -6.68 -3.59
C THR A 22 -8.18 -7.49 -2.32
N GLY A 23 -8.90 -7.09 -1.27
CA GLY A 23 -8.97 -7.80 -0.01
C GLY A 23 -10.21 -8.68 0.08
N ARG A 24 -10.05 -9.91 0.57
CA ARG A 24 -11.14 -10.85 0.89
C ARG A 24 -11.01 -11.30 2.34
N GLU A 25 -11.96 -12.12 2.80
CA GLU A 25 -11.93 -12.70 4.15
C GLU A 25 -11.80 -11.59 5.20
N LEU A 26 -12.73 -10.63 5.17
CA LEU A 26 -12.73 -9.49 6.07
C LEU A 26 -13.13 -9.93 7.50
N PRO A 27 -12.66 -9.21 8.54
CA PRO A 27 -12.79 -9.66 9.94
C PRO A 27 -14.20 -9.52 10.54
N GLY A 28 -15.17 -9.03 9.77
CA GLY A 28 -16.51 -8.68 10.23
C GLY A 28 -16.60 -7.26 10.82
N ARG A 29 -17.82 -6.77 11.05
CA ARG A 29 -18.08 -5.50 11.75
C ARG A 29 -17.69 -5.52 13.22
N SER A 30 -17.61 -6.72 13.81
CA SER A 30 -17.25 -6.93 15.21
C SER A 30 -16.20 -8.03 15.29
N CYS A 31 -15.00 -7.67 15.74
CA CYS A 31 -13.89 -8.60 15.94
C CYS A 31 -13.12 -8.22 17.21
N GLY A 32 -12.95 -9.16 18.14
CA GLY A 32 -12.39 -8.88 19.46
C GLY A 32 -13.14 -7.74 20.18
N PRO A 33 -12.44 -6.70 20.69
CA PRO A 33 -13.09 -5.57 21.36
C PRO A 33 -13.68 -4.53 20.41
N PHE A 34 -13.38 -4.61 19.10
CA PHE A 34 -13.73 -3.55 18.15
C PHE A 34 -15.12 -3.75 17.56
N ARG A 35 -15.80 -2.64 17.25
CA ARG A 35 -17.14 -2.60 16.65
C ARG A 35 -17.14 -1.64 15.47
N GLU A 36 -18.14 -1.78 14.61
CA GLU A 36 -18.30 -0.92 13.42
C GLU A 36 -17.02 -0.85 12.57
N VAL A 37 -16.29 -1.96 12.50
CA VAL A 37 -14.96 -2.05 11.88
C VAL A 37 -15.05 -1.73 10.39
N GLN A 38 -14.10 -0.93 9.93
CA GLN A 38 -13.84 -0.63 8.53
C GLN A 38 -12.36 -0.77 8.22
N VAL A 39 -12.05 -1.00 6.95
CA VAL A 39 -10.69 -1.08 6.41
C VAL A 39 -10.53 -0.08 5.27
N ALA A 40 -9.38 0.56 5.17
CA ALA A 40 -9.09 1.56 4.13
C ALA A 40 -7.62 1.47 3.68
N VAL A 41 -7.31 2.02 2.51
CA VAL A 41 -5.94 2.38 2.16
C VAL A 41 -5.58 3.70 2.84
N GLN A 42 -4.34 3.87 3.32
CA GLN A 42 -3.94 5.14 3.93
C GLN A 42 -3.34 6.11 2.91
N ARG A 43 -3.88 7.33 2.85
CA ARG A 43 -3.34 8.45 2.06
C ARG A 43 -2.83 9.55 3.01
N GLY A 44 -1.53 9.70 3.11
CA GLY A 44 -0.90 10.57 4.10
C GLY A 44 -1.19 10.06 5.51
N ARG A 45 -2.06 10.76 6.26
CA ARG A 45 -2.54 10.34 7.59
C ARG A 45 -4.00 9.85 7.59
N GLU A 46 -4.70 10.04 6.48
CA GLU A 46 -6.14 9.80 6.40
C GLU A 46 -6.43 8.40 5.83
N PRO A 47 -7.49 7.73 6.32
CA PRO A 47 -8.05 6.57 5.64
C PRO A 47 -8.80 7.04 4.37
N GLU A 48 -8.54 6.36 3.25
CA GLU A 48 -9.16 6.66 1.96
C GLU A 48 -10.01 5.48 1.51
N HIS A 49 -11.24 5.79 1.07
CA HIS A 49 -12.27 4.83 0.68
C HIS A 49 -12.46 3.66 1.68
N PRO A 50 -12.91 3.94 2.93
CA PRO A 50 -13.19 2.89 3.90
C PRO A 50 -14.26 1.91 3.40
N VAL A 51 -14.03 0.62 3.62
CA VAL A 51 -14.92 -0.48 3.31
C VAL A 51 -15.36 -1.15 4.62
N PRO A 52 -16.67 -1.45 4.80
CA PRO A 52 -17.17 -2.19 5.95
C PRO A 52 -16.48 -3.54 6.14
N GLY A 53 -16.17 -3.90 7.40
CA GLY A 53 -15.51 -5.16 7.73
C GLY A 53 -16.31 -6.43 7.42
N ASP A 54 -17.58 -6.33 7.06
CA ASP A 54 -18.45 -7.43 6.63
C ASP A 54 -18.76 -7.41 5.12
N ALA A 55 -18.13 -6.52 4.34
CA ALA A 55 -18.23 -6.57 2.90
C ALA A 55 -17.66 -7.89 2.35
N ALA A 56 -18.21 -8.37 1.23
CA ALA A 56 -17.69 -9.58 0.57
C ALA A 56 -16.25 -9.40 0.07
N GLU A 57 -15.93 -8.18 -0.38
CA GLU A 57 -14.60 -7.78 -0.82
C GLU A 57 -14.36 -6.30 -0.55
N ALA A 58 -13.09 -5.92 -0.48
CA ALA A 58 -12.64 -4.54 -0.45
C ALA A 58 -11.69 -4.29 -1.63
N VAL A 59 -11.95 -3.21 -2.38
CA VAL A 59 -11.18 -2.85 -3.57
C VAL A 59 -10.71 -1.41 -3.47
N TRP A 60 -9.41 -1.20 -3.67
CA TRP A 60 -8.82 0.12 -3.76
C TRP A 60 -7.97 0.24 -5.01
N GLU A 61 -8.04 1.40 -5.66
CA GLU A 61 -7.22 1.75 -6.81
C GLU A 61 -6.53 3.09 -6.55
N PHE A 62 -5.22 3.13 -6.75
CA PHE A 62 -4.43 4.35 -6.58
C PHE A 62 -3.16 4.30 -7.42
N ALA A 63 -2.56 5.46 -7.66
CA ALA A 63 -1.34 5.60 -8.43
C ALA A 63 -0.18 6.07 -7.55
N VAL A 64 1.02 5.56 -7.84
CA VAL A 64 2.27 6.04 -7.26
C VAL A 64 3.27 6.36 -8.36
N THR A 65 4.21 7.24 -8.08
CA THR A 65 5.32 7.57 -8.97
C THR A 65 6.48 6.62 -8.71
N VAL A 66 6.94 5.95 -9.76
CA VAL A 66 8.18 5.18 -9.78
C VAL A 66 9.30 6.10 -10.22
N VAL A 67 10.39 6.14 -9.44
CA VAL A 67 11.55 6.98 -9.69
C VAL A 67 12.75 6.08 -9.92
N GLN A 68 13.24 6.05 -11.15
CA GLN A 68 14.50 5.40 -11.53
C GLN A 68 15.66 6.32 -11.18
N LEU A 69 16.59 5.82 -10.39
CA LEU A 69 17.65 6.62 -9.81
C LEU A 69 18.97 6.39 -10.56
N PRO A 70 19.89 7.37 -10.54
CA PRO A 70 21.18 7.26 -11.25
C PRO A 70 22.03 6.04 -10.86
N ASP A 71 21.85 5.54 -9.63
CA ASP A 71 22.52 4.34 -9.10
C ASP A 71 21.88 3.02 -9.57
N GLY A 72 20.88 3.10 -10.46
CA GLY A 72 20.12 1.95 -10.97
C GLY A 72 19.05 1.43 -10.02
N THR A 73 18.85 2.07 -8.86
CA THR A 73 17.81 1.67 -7.90
C THR A 73 16.46 2.33 -8.20
N VAL A 74 15.39 1.74 -7.67
CA VAL A 74 14.03 2.25 -7.79
C VAL A 74 13.57 2.81 -6.45
N ASP A 75 12.96 4.00 -6.47
CA ASP A 75 12.22 4.56 -5.34
C ASP A 75 10.77 4.83 -5.74
N PHE A 76 9.90 4.89 -4.74
CA PHE A 76 8.47 5.14 -4.94
C PHE A 76 8.09 6.43 -4.22
N ARG A 77 7.20 7.20 -4.83
CA ARG A 77 6.70 8.47 -4.29
C ARG A 77 5.19 8.60 -4.51
N GLY A 78 4.56 9.43 -3.69
CA GLY A 78 3.13 9.68 -3.77
C GLY A 78 2.50 9.71 -2.37
N PRO A 79 1.24 10.12 -2.27
CA PRO A 79 0.58 10.32 -0.99
C PRO A 79 0.26 9.00 -0.26
N HIS A 80 0.18 7.87 -0.97
CA HIS A 80 0.04 6.53 -0.40
C HIS A 80 1.37 5.90 0.04
N VAL A 81 2.51 6.50 -0.37
CA VAL A 81 3.83 5.95 -0.11
C VAL A 81 4.34 6.40 1.25
N GLN A 82 4.76 5.42 2.04
CA GLN A 82 5.25 5.57 3.40
C GLN A 82 6.62 4.90 3.54
N GLY A 83 7.29 5.14 4.67
CA GLY A 83 8.61 4.58 4.95
C GLY A 83 9.74 5.37 4.30
N ARG A 84 11.00 5.00 4.62
CA ARG A 84 12.19 5.59 4.02
C ARG A 84 12.50 4.96 2.66
N ARG A 85 13.34 5.62 1.86
CA ARG A 85 13.86 5.05 0.60
C ARG A 85 14.46 3.65 0.86
N GLY A 86 14.18 2.71 -0.04
CA GLY A 86 14.57 1.29 0.10
C GLY A 86 13.63 0.45 0.97
N GLU A 87 12.77 1.08 1.77
CA GLU A 87 11.77 0.41 2.61
C GLU A 87 10.39 1.01 2.39
N ARG A 88 10.08 1.38 1.14
CA ARG A 88 8.80 1.98 0.79
C ARG A 88 7.69 0.95 0.93
N PHE A 89 6.57 1.37 1.50
CA PHE A 89 5.35 0.58 1.63
C PHE A 89 4.11 1.48 1.58
N PHE A 90 2.93 0.89 1.45
CA PHE A 90 1.66 1.55 1.74
C PHE A 90 0.94 0.83 2.89
N TYR A 91 0.01 1.51 3.54
CA TYR A 91 -0.78 0.92 4.63
C TYR A 91 -2.17 0.50 4.16
N LEU A 92 -2.59 -0.67 4.61
CA LEU A 92 -3.99 -0.90 4.95
C LEU A 92 -4.19 -0.54 6.42
N THR A 93 -5.30 0.14 6.71
CA THR A 93 -5.61 0.66 8.03
C THR A 93 -7.02 0.26 8.45
N TRP A 94 -7.15 -0.18 9.70
CA TRP A 94 -8.42 -0.57 10.30
C TRP A 94 -8.78 0.40 11.41
N GLY A 95 -10.05 0.72 11.46
CA GLY A 95 -10.59 1.65 12.43
C GLY A 95 -12.06 1.39 12.71
N GLU A 96 -12.50 1.94 13.83
CA GLU A 96 -13.92 1.99 14.19
C GLU A 96 -14.52 3.27 13.62
N CYS A 97 -15.69 3.16 13.00
CA CYS A 97 -16.43 4.30 12.45
C CYS A 97 -17.89 4.22 12.93
N PRO A 98 -18.17 4.58 14.18
CA PRO A 98 -19.52 4.49 14.74
C PRO A 98 -20.42 5.55 14.11
N GLN A 99 -21.53 5.13 13.49
CA GLN A 99 -22.65 5.98 13.03
C GLN A 99 -22.23 7.28 12.28
N GLY A 100 -21.27 7.19 11.38
CA GLY A 100 -20.80 8.33 10.59
C GLY A 100 -19.87 9.30 11.34
N GLY A 101 -19.39 8.90 12.52
CA GLY A 101 -18.34 9.60 13.26
C GLY A 101 -16.96 9.51 12.60
N ALA A 102 -15.96 10.08 13.26
CA ALA A 102 -14.59 10.03 12.77
C ALA A 102 -14.01 8.61 12.81
N PHE A 103 -13.26 8.25 11.76
CA PHE A 103 -12.54 6.99 11.71
C PHE A 103 -11.45 6.96 12.79
N THR A 104 -11.61 6.10 13.78
CA THR A 104 -10.64 5.92 14.86
C THR A 104 -9.79 4.70 14.57
N MET A 105 -8.59 4.93 14.02
CA MET A 105 -7.65 3.88 13.67
C MET A 105 -7.18 3.11 14.93
N PHE A 106 -7.23 1.78 14.88
CA PHE A 106 -6.68 0.91 15.93
C PHE A 106 -5.64 -0.10 15.42
N ARG A 107 -5.55 -0.37 14.11
CA ARG A 107 -4.61 -1.38 13.57
C ARG A 107 -4.20 -1.06 12.13
N ARG A 108 -3.00 -1.52 11.74
CA ARG A 108 -2.43 -1.33 10.39
C ARG A 108 -1.60 -2.51 9.91
N ALA A 109 -1.52 -2.66 8.60
CA ALA A 109 -0.69 -3.62 7.89
C ALA A 109 0.10 -2.91 6.77
N LYS A 110 1.37 -3.27 6.59
CA LYS A 110 2.29 -2.71 5.60
C LYS A 110 2.43 -3.66 4.43
N LEU A 111 2.17 -3.17 3.22
CA LEU A 111 2.49 -3.86 1.98
C LEU A 111 3.66 -3.15 1.31
N TYR A 112 4.75 -3.87 1.09
CA TYR A 112 6.00 -3.28 0.63
C TYR A 112 6.10 -3.29 -0.89
N PHE A 113 6.48 -2.15 -1.48
CA PHE A 113 6.71 -2.07 -2.93
C PHE A 113 7.89 -2.94 -3.38
N ALA A 114 8.82 -3.26 -2.46
CA ALA A 114 9.93 -4.15 -2.74
C ALA A 114 9.51 -5.61 -3.05
N ASP A 115 8.28 -5.99 -2.71
CA ASP A 115 7.75 -7.32 -3.04
C ASP A 115 7.05 -7.37 -4.41
N LEU A 116 6.91 -6.23 -5.09
CA LEU A 116 6.35 -6.20 -6.45
C LEU A 116 7.37 -6.82 -7.43
N PRO A 117 6.95 -7.77 -8.29
CA PRO A 117 7.76 -8.21 -9.40
C PRO A 117 8.17 -7.03 -10.30
N ALA A 118 9.45 -6.98 -10.68
CA ALA A 118 9.98 -5.90 -11.52
C ALA A 118 9.25 -5.78 -12.87
N SER A 119 8.72 -6.88 -13.40
CA SER A 119 7.91 -6.89 -14.62
C SER A 119 6.61 -6.08 -14.49
N LEU A 120 5.94 -6.15 -13.34
CA LEU A 120 4.71 -5.38 -13.08
C LEU A 120 5.03 -3.89 -12.91
N VAL A 121 6.12 -3.58 -12.22
CA VAL A 121 6.62 -2.20 -12.11
C VAL A 121 6.95 -1.62 -13.48
N ALA A 122 7.61 -2.40 -14.35
CA ALA A 122 7.92 -1.98 -15.72
C ALA A 122 6.67 -1.84 -16.59
N ALA A 123 5.66 -2.69 -16.40
CA ALA A 123 4.36 -2.58 -17.08
C ALA A 123 3.52 -1.38 -16.60
N GLY A 124 3.85 -0.79 -15.45
CA GLY A 124 3.14 0.35 -14.88
C GLY A 124 1.78 0.00 -14.25
N ALA A 125 1.52 -1.29 -14.02
CA ALA A 125 0.31 -1.77 -13.36
C ALA A 125 0.58 -3.02 -12.51
N ALA A 126 -0.03 -3.10 -11.34
CA ALA A 126 0.03 -4.27 -10.47
C ALA A 126 -1.27 -4.46 -9.69
N HIS A 127 -1.69 -5.72 -9.52
CA HIS A 127 -2.83 -6.12 -8.71
C HIS A 127 -2.34 -6.95 -7.52
N GLY A 128 -2.63 -6.50 -6.30
CA GLY A 128 -2.37 -7.21 -5.05
C GLY A 128 -3.64 -7.87 -4.50
N GLU A 129 -3.61 -9.17 -4.29
CA GLU A 129 -4.71 -9.94 -3.67
C GLU A 129 -4.29 -10.52 -2.32
N LEU A 130 -5.13 -10.38 -1.29
CA LEU A 130 -4.85 -10.87 0.06
C LEU A 130 -6.12 -11.13 0.89
N GLY A 131 -6.00 -12.00 1.90
CA GLY A 131 -6.96 -12.10 3.00
C GLY A 131 -6.75 -10.95 4.00
N LEU A 132 -7.82 -10.42 4.59
CA LEU A 132 -7.78 -9.26 5.49
C LEU A 132 -7.95 -9.61 6.98
N THR A 133 -8.00 -10.90 7.29
CA THR A 133 -8.10 -11.45 8.65
C THR A 133 -6.87 -12.32 8.95
N ASP A 134 -6.36 -12.22 10.18
CA ASP A 134 -5.27 -13.06 10.68
C ASP A 134 -5.78 -14.39 11.26
N ALA A 135 -4.87 -15.24 11.75
CA ALA A 135 -5.21 -16.56 12.27
C ALA A 135 -6.07 -16.53 13.54
N ASP A 136 -6.12 -15.40 14.24
CA ASP A 136 -6.89 -15.22 15.47
C ASP A 136 -8.29 -14.62 15.18
N GLY A 137 -8.66 -14.46 13.90
CA GLY A 137 -9.92 -13.82 13.52
C GLY A 137 -9.90 -12.30 13.69
N LEU A 138 -8.72 -11.70 13.85
CA LEU A 138 -8.55 -10.25 13.99
C LEU A 138 -8.07 -9.65 12.65
N PRO A 139 -8.16 -8.31 12.48
CA PRO A 139 -7.71 -7.71 11.24
C PRO A 139 -6.23 -7.96 10.97
N LEU A 140 -5.84 -8.16 9.72
CA LEU A 140 -4.44 -8.38 9.36
C LEU A 140 -3.55 -7.22 9.87
N CYS A 141 -2.32 -7.52 10.28
CA CYS A 141 -1.41 -6.51 10.83
C CYS A 141 0.05 -6.70 10.41
N ALA A 142 0.90 -5.78 10.88
CA ALA A 142 2.36 -5.83 10.74
C ALA A 142 2.82 -5.82 9.27
N ALA A 143 3.85 -6.60 8.91
CA ALA A 143 4.35 -6.68 7.54
C ALA A 143 3.65 -7.79 6.77
N VAL A 144 3.00 -7.43 5.66
CA VAL A 144 2.34 -8.36 4.75
C VAL A 144 3.24 -8.50 3.53
N ARG A 145 3.76 -9.71 3.34
CA ARG A 145 4.69 -10.09 2.28
C ARG A 145 4.13 -11.35 1.59
N PRO A 146 4.56 -11.70 0.36
CA PRO A 146 4.26 -13.01 -0.21
C PRO A 146 4.65 -14.16 0.74
N PRO A 147 3.87 -15.25 0.82
CA PRO A 147 2.69 -15.57 -0.01
C PRO A 147 1.36 -14.98 0.50
N LYS A 148 1.35 -14.19 1.59
CA LYS A 148 0.11 -13.61 2.16
C LYS A 148 -0.56 -12.58 1.25
N VAL A 149 0.24 -11.91 0.40
CA VAL A 149 -0.23 -11.13 -0.73
C VAL A 149 0.29 -11.77 -2.02
N ARG A 150 -0.57 -11.87 -3.03
CA ARG A 150 -0.24 -12.31 -4.37
C ARG A 150 -0.25 -11.11 -5.30
N TRP A 151 0.78 -11.00 -6.13
CA TRP A 151 0.92 -9.90 -7.10
C TRP A 151 0.81 -10.43 -8.53
N SER A 152 0.03 -9.76 -9.37
CA SER A 152 -0.14 -10.06 -10.80
C SER A 152 -0.30 -8.81 -11.66
#